data_AF-A0A314ZFL8-F1
#
_entry.id   AF-A0A314ZFL8-F1
#
_cell.length_a   1.000
_cell.length_b   1.000
_cell.length_c   1.000
_cell.angle_alpha   90.00
_cell.angle_beta   90.00
_cell.angle_gamma   90.00
#
_symmetry.space_group_name_H-M   'P 1'
#
loop_
_entity.id
_entity.type
_entity.pdbx_description
1 polymer ?
#
loop_
_entity_poly.entity_id
_entity_poly.type
_entity_poly.pdbx_seq_one_letter_code
_entity_poly.pdbx_strand_id
1 'polypeptide(L)' 'MGANESREGSWSIKDVSNGVIAAAAVAGMALLAYGLYGLVSASEQRRKTMKAPGRGDQILRDDFQANPKAYFRDLRRK' A
#
# COMPACT_ATOMS: atom_id res chain seq x y z
N MET A 1 7.79 -49.00 22.55
CA MET A 1 7.06 -48.12 21.63
C MET A 1 5.82 -47.62 22.35
N GLY A 2 5.85 -46.40 22.88
CA GLY A 2 4.77 -45.85 23.71
C GLY A 2 4.35 -44.47 23.22
N ALA A 3 3.07 -44.40 22.82
CA ALA A 3 2.20 -43.26 22.60
C ALA A 3 2.81 -41.85 22.56
N ASN A 4 2.91 -41.29 21.34
CA ASN A 4 2.85 -39.85 21.13
C ASN A 4 1.41 -39.47 20.74
N GLU A 5 0.56 -39.22 21.73
CA GLU A 5 -0.76 -38.65 21.50
C GLU A 5 -0.62 -37.13 21.34
N SER A 6 -0.47 -36.68 20.10
CA SER A 6 -0.60 -35.27 19.76
C SER A 6 -2.06 -34.85 20.01
N ARG A 7 -2.30 -34.18 21.14
CA ARG A 7 -3.57 -33.50 21.42
C ARG A 7 -3.71 -32.32 20.46
N GLU A 8 -4.32 -32.55 19.31
CA GLU A 8 -4.81 -31.49 18.45
C GLU A 8 -6.03 -30.85 19.13
N GLY A 9 -5.75 -29.84 19.97
CA GLY A 9 -6.78 -29.00 20.57
C GLY A 9 -7.46 -28.19 19.48
N SER A 10 -8.54 -28.72 18.93
CA SER A 10 -9.45 -27.99 18.05
C SER A 10 -10.12 -26.88 18.87
N TRP A 11 -9.63 -25.65 18.75
CA TRP A 11 -10.26 -24.48 19.35
C TRP A 11 -11.53 -24.16 18.56
N SER A 12 -12.66 -24.65 19.07
CA SER A 12 -13.98 -24.34 18.55
C SER A 12 -14.38 -22.92 18.99
N ILE A 13 -14.63 -22.04 18.00
CA ILE A 13 -15.07 -20.65 18.23
C ILE A 13 -16.35 -20.57 19.09
N LYS A 14 -17.11 -21.68 19.17
CA LYS A 14 -18.33 -21.80 19.96
C LYS A 14 -18.07 -21.78 21.47
N ASP A 15 -16.86 -22.11 21.92
CA ASP A 15 -16.45 -22.09 23.32
C ASP A 15 -15.83 -20.74 23.73
N VAL A 16 -15.67 -19.82 22.76
CA VAL A 16 -15.09 -18.50 22.97
C VAL A 16 -16.17 -17.58 23.52
N SER A 17 -15.99 -17.09 24.75
CA SER A 17 -16.96 -16.21 25.39
C SER A 17 -17.09 -14.88 24.64
N ASN A 18 -18.28 -14.27 24.69
CA ASN A 18 -18.56 -12.98 24.04
C ASN A 18 -17.54 -11.89 24.42
N GLY A 19 -17.00 -11.93 25.64
CA GLY A 19 -15.94 -11.02 26.10
C GLY A 19 -14.60 -11.22 25.39
N VAL A 20 -14.23 -12.46 25.05
CA VAL A 20 -13.01 -12.78 24.30
C VAL A 20 -13.16 -12.39 22.82
N ILE A 21 -14.34 -12.57 22.22
CA ILE A 21 -14.63 -12.13 20.85
C ILE A 21 -14.55 -10.60 20.75
N ALA A 22 -15.13 -9.88 21.73
CA ALA A 22 -15.08 -8.43 21.77
C ALA A 22 -13.64 -7.89 21.92
N ALA A 23 -12.82 -8.51 22.77
CA ALA A 23 -11.41 -8.13 22.93
C ALA A 23 -10.56 -8.44 21.66
N ALA A 24 -10.79 -9.59 21.02
CA ALA A 24 -10.10 -9.98 19.79
C ALA A 24 -10.44 -9.06 18.61
N ALA A 25 -11.69 -8.59 18.53
CA ALA A 25 -12.11 -7.64 17.49
C ALA A 25 -11.36 -6.31 17.57
N VAL A 26 -11.14 -5.76 18.78
CA VAL A 26 -10.45 -4.47 18.95
C VAL A 26 -8.95 -4.59 18.59
N ALA A 27 -8.28 -5.65 19.03
CA ALA A 27 -6.87 -5.87 18.71
C ALA A 27 -6.65 -6.16 17.21
N GLY A 28 -7.52 -6.96 16.59
CA GLY A 28 -7.45 -7.28 15.16
C GLY A 28 -7.70 -6.06 14.26
N MET A 29 -8.64 -5.20 14.65
CA MET A 29 -8.96 -4.00 13.89
C MET A 29 -7.86 -2.92 13.97
N ALA A 30 -7.13 -2.82 15.09
CA ALA A 30 -6.00 -1.90 15.19
C ALA A 30 -4.85 -2.28 14.23
N LEU A 31 -4.52 -3.58 14.14
CA LEU A 31 -3.50 -4.08 13.19
C LEU A 31 -3.94 -3.94 11.74
N LEU A 32 -5.22 -4.20 11.44
CA LEU A 32 -5.78 -3.97 10.10
C LEU A 32 -5.76 -2.48 9.73
N ALA A 33 -6.15 -1.59 10.64
CA ALA A 33 -6.12 -0.15 10.39
C ALA A 33 -4.70 0.36 10.13
N TYR A 34 -3.72 -0.08 10.93
CA TYR A 34 -2.31 0.30 10.73
C TYR A 34 -1.73 -0.27 9.42
N GLY A 35 -2.00 -1.54 9.11
CA GLY A 35 -1.54 -2.18 7.87
C GLY A 35 -2.15 -1.57 6.62
N LEU A 36 -3.46 -1.28 6.63
CA LEU A 36 -4.16 -0.65 5.51
C LEU A 36 -3.79 0.84 5.37
N TYR A 37 -3.52 1.56 6.46
CA TYR A 37 -3.01 2.94 6.40
C TYR A 37 -1.67 3.00 5.66
N GLY A 38 -0.75 2.08 5.94
CA GLY A 38 0.53 2.00 5.21
C GLY A 38 0.34 1.72 3.71
N LEU A 39 -0.60 0.86 3.34
CA LEU A 39 -0.89 0.54 1.94
C LEU A 39 -1.57 1.71 1.20
N VAL A 40 -2.53 2.39 1.83
CA VAL A 40 -3.20 3.56 1.28
C VAL A 40 -2.24 4.75 1.20
N SER A 41 -1.37 4.94 2.19
CA SER A 41 -0.36 6.00 2.15
C SER A 41 0.71 5.72 1.08
N ALA A 42 1.09 4.46 0.86
CA ALA A 42 2.00 4.08 -0.23
C ALA A 42 1.35 4.17 -1.62
N SER A 43 0.01 4.28 -1.67
CA SER A 43 -0.73 4.53 -2.92
C SER A 43 -0.70 6.00 -3.36
N GLU A 44 0.04 6.88 -2.66
CA GLU A 44 0.44 8.17 -3.20
C GLU A 44 1.02 7.93 -4.59
N GLN A 45 0.21 8.30 -5.59
CA GLN A 45 0.39 7.95 -6.97
C GLN A 45 1.69 8.58 -7.45
N ARG A 46 2.78 7.80 -7.37
CA ARG A 46 4.13 8.25 -7.71
C ARG A 46 4.09 8.70 -9.16
N ARG A 47 3.98 10.01 -9.39
CA ARG A 47 3.77 10.56 -10.72
C ARG A 47 4.88 10.09 -11.63
N LYS A 48 4.52 9.60 -12.80
CA LYS A 48 5.47 8.98 -13.71
C LYS A 48 6.43 10.05 -14.21
N THR A 49 7.72 9.90 -13.96
CA THR A 49 8.74 10.78 -14.53
C THR A 49 9.25 10.21 -15.86
N MET A 50 9.88 11.06 -16.68
CA MET A 50 10.58 10.65 -17.89
C MET A 50 11.76 11.59 -18.19
N LYS A 51 12.70 11.14 -19.01
CA LYS A 51 13.76 12.03 -19.54
C LYS A 51 13.13 13.14 -20.38
N ALA A 52 13.59 14.35 -20.16
CA ALA A 52 13.13 15.54 -20.84
C ALA A 52 13.59 15.51 -22.32
N PRO A 53 12.69 15.61 -23.31
CA PRO A 53 13.12 15.65 -24.72
C PRO A 53 13.98 16.88 -24.98
N GLY A 54 15.19 16.69 -25.52
CA GLY A 54 16.12 17.79 -25.79
C GLY A 54 16.76 18.44 -24.56
N ARG A 55 16.64 17.82 -23.38
CA ARG A 55 17.34 18.24 -22.15
C ARG A 55 17.83 17.02 -21.36
N GLY A 56 18.86 17.16 -20.55
CA GLY A 56 19.41 16.04 -19.74
C GLY A 56 18.59 15.68 -18.50
N ASP A 57 17.59 16.50 -18.17
CA ASP A 57 16.87 16.46 -16.89
C ASP A 57 15.70 15.45 -16.90
N GLN A 58 15.14 15.15 -15.74
CA GLN A 58 13.86 14.41 -15.63
C GLN A 58 12.69 15.40 -15.47
N ILE A 59 11.59 15.12 -16.14
CA ILE A 59 10.32 15.87 -16.04
C ILE A 59 9.16 14.94 -15.69
N LEU A 60 8.10 15.51 -15.14
CA LEU A 60 6.83 14.81 -14.97
C LEU A 60 6.25 14.49 -16.35
N ARG A 61 5.95 13.21 -16.58
CA ARG A 61 5.37 12.74 -17.84
C ARG A 61 4.00 13.37 -18.06
N ASP A 62 3.19 13.45 -17.02
CA ASP A 62 1.81 13.96 -17.10
C ASP A 62 1.79 15.44 -17.51
N ASP A 63 2.67 16.25 -16.93
CA ASP A 63 2.80 17.68 -17.28
C ASP A 63 3.24 17.87 -18.74
N PHE A 64 4.18 17.04 -19.22
CA PHE A 64 4.58 17.07 -20.62
C PHE A 64 3.46 16.63 -21.56
N GLN A 65 2.69 15.60 -21.21
CA GLN A 65 1.56 15.12 -22.01
C GLN A 65 0.42 16.15 -22.04
N ALA A 66 0.19 16.86 -20.94
CA ALA A 66 -0.82 17.90 -20.86
C ALA A 66 -0.51 19.07 -21.81
N ASN A 67 0.76 19.47 -21.94
CA ASN A 67 1.13 20.55 -22.86
C ASN A 67 2.55 20.42 -23.46
N PRO A 68 2.74 19.55 -24.46
CA PRO A 68 4.05 19.35 -25.08
C PRO A 68 4.51 20.59 -25.87
N LYS A 69 3.55 21.36 -26.42
CA LYS A 69 3.85 22.58 -27.20
C LYS A 69 4.48 23.67 -26.33
N ALA A 70 3.97 23.86 -25.10
CA ALA A 70 4.54 24.80 -24.14
C ALA A 70 5.97 24.38 -23.77
N TYR A 71 6.21 23.10 -23.50
CA TYR A 71 7.53 22.57 -23.20
C TYR A 71 8.56 22.90 -24.31
N PHE A 72 8.26 22.60 -25.58
CA PHE A 72 9.18 22.90 -26.69
C PHE A 72 9.29 24.39 -27.02
N ARG A 73 8.28 25.20 -26.68
CA ARG A 73 8.37 26.66 -26.82
C ARG A 73 9.34 27.23 -25.79
N ASP A 74 9.26 26.78 -24.53
CA ASP A 74 10.19 27.19 -23.48
C ASP A 74 11.59 26.64 -23.74
N LEU A 75 11.70 25.43 -24.28
CA LEU A 75 12.99 24.86 -24.68
C LEU A 75 13.71 25.72 -25.72
N ARG A 76 12.97 26.36 -26.64
CA ARG A 76 13.53 27.24 -27.68
C ARG A 76 13.84 28.66 -27.21
N ARG A 77 13.27 29.06 -26.06
CA ARG A 77 13.52 30.39 -25.46
C ARG A 77 14.72 30.39 -24.53
N LYS A 78 15.27 29.21 -24.26
CA LYS A 78 16.40 28.97 -23.37
C LYS A 78 17.64 28.71 -24.21
#